data_AF-A0A2E3GQG6-F1
#
_entry.id   AF-A0A2E3GQG6-F1
#
_cell.length_a   1.000
_cell.length_b   1.000
_cell.length_c   1.000
_cell.angle_alpha   90.00
_cell.angle_beta   90.00
_cell.angle_gamma   90.00
#
_symmetry.space_group_name_H-M   'P 1'
#
loop_
_entity.id
_entity.type
_entity.pdbx_description
1 polymer ?
#
loop_
_entity_poly.entity_id
_entity_poly.type
_entity_poly.pdbx_seq_one_letter_code
_entity_poly.pdbx_strand_id
1 'polypeptide(L)'
;MNYRLYNVERTSISSCKSGVDAVLVLNKEDDVPETHAFLDKVMKAANRDQSTYEKLFCSGEESLSDLFQIDTLNYMIFFGIRPSNFDLQFHPKAYHSYEIFGKKIVFSGGIAWMKDRAEDKKKLWGAMKIMFDLPSKG
;
A
#
# COMPACT_ATOMS: atom_id res chain seq x y z
N MET A 1 28.36 -1.78 27.71
CA MET A 1 27.62 -0.88 26.80
C MET A 1 26.15 -1.28 26.86
N ASN A 2 25.33 -0.48 27.53
CA ASN A 2 23.88 -0.69 27.63
C ASN A 2 23.24 -0.18 26.35
N TYR A 3 22.89 -1.07 25.42
CA TYR A 3 21.98 -0.74 24.34
C TYR A 3 20.58 -0.67 24.95
N ARG A 4 20.15 0.53 25.35
CA ARG A 4 18.73 0.82 25.56
C ARG A 4 18.07 0.68 24.19
N LEU A 5 17.55 -0.53 23.92
CA LEU A 5 16.49 -0.71 22.94
C LEU A 5 15.33 0.14 23.44
N TYR A 6 15.19 1.33 22.88
CA TYR A 6 13.96 2.07 22.99
C TYR A 6 12.93 1.21 22.26
N ASN A 7 12.12 0.47 23.03
CA ASN A 7 10.80 0.06 22.57
C ASN A 7 10.03 1.35 22.34
N VAL A 8 10.22 1.93 21.15
CA VAL A 8 9.28 2.91 20.63
C VAL A 8 8.03 2.09 20.37
N GLU A 9 7.05 2.17 21.28
CA GLU A 9 5.71 1.68 21.02
C GLU A 9 5.20 2.42 19.78
N ARG A 10 5.42 1.80 18.62
CA ARG A 10 4.90 2.32 17.35
C ARG A 10 3.39 2.16 17.40
N THR A 11 2.66 3.24 17.13
CA THR A 11 1.21 3.17 16.98
C THR A 11 0.90 2.11 15.92
N SER A 12 0.14 1.09 16.30
CA SER A 12 -0.26 0.03 15.39
C SER A 12 -1.50 0.42 14.62
N ILE A 13 -1.53 0.09 13.32
CA ILE A 13 -2.78 0.04 12.56
C ILE A 13 -3.40 -1.34 12.74
N SER A 14 -4.15 -1.52 13.83
CA SER A 14 -4.66 -2.82 14.25
C SER A 14 -6.01 -3.20 13.66
N SER A 15 -6.60 -2.37 12.78
CA SER A 15 -7.93 -2.64 12.24
C SER A 15 -8.17 -1.99 10.87
N CYS A 16 -8.86 -2.73 10.00
CA CYS A 16 -9.52 -2.20 8.80
C CYS A 16 -11.04 -2.27 8.98
N LYS A 17 -11.78 -1.47 8.20
CA LYS A 17 -13.25 -1.55 8.17
C LYS A 17 -13.71 -2.94 7.73
N SER A 18 -14.87 -3.38 8.25
CA SER A 18 -15.49 -4.64 7.84
C SER A 18 -15.78 -4.65 6.33
N GLY A 19 -15.45 -5.75 5.65
CA GLY A 19 -15.61 -5.91 4.20
C GLY A 19 -14.47 -5.35 3.35
N VAL A 20 -13.47 -4.72 3.98
CA VAL A 20 -12.24 -4.28 3.29
C VAL A 20 -11.31 -5.47 3.07
N ASP A 21 -10.88 -5.63 1.82
CA ASP A 21 -9.89 -6.65 1.43
C ASP A 21 -8.62 -6.06 0.80
N ALA A 22 -8.60 -4.74 0.60
CA ALA A 22 -7.46 -4.01 0.07
C ALA A 22 -7.14 -2.74 0.89
N VAL A 23 -5.86 -2.45 1.12
CA VAL A 23 -5.44 -1.16 1.70
C VAL A 23 -4.43 -0.45 0.83
N LEU A 24 -4.56 0.87 0.80
CA LEU A 24 -3.61 1.78 0.18
C LEU A 24 -2.88 2.50 1.31
N VAL A 25 -1.58 2.28 1.43
CA VAL A 25 -0.74 2.85 2.47
C VAL A 25 0.06 4.00 1.88
N LEU A 26 -0.07 5.17 2.47
CA LEU A 26 0.47 6.44 1.99
C LEU A 26 1.15 7.21 3.10
N ASN A 27 2.01 8.17 2.74
CA ASN A 27 2.53 9.13 3.70
C ASN A 27 1.43 10.11 4.09
N LYS A 28 1.41 10.55 5.34
CA LYS A 28 0.44 11.51 5.88
C LYS A 28 0.48 12.87 5.16
N GLU A 29 1.65 13.24 4.65
CA GLU A 29 1.84 14.45 3.83
C GLU A 29 1.06 14.41 2.50
N ASP A 30 0.70 13.21 2.02
CA ASP A 30 -0.08 13.01 0.81
C ASP A 30 -1.61 13.03 1.08
N ASP A 31 -2.07 13.27 2.32
CA ASP A 31 -3.49 13.36 2.71
C ASP A 31 -4.10 14.69 2.23
N VAL A 32 -4.29 14.77 0.91
CA VAL A 32 -4.85 15.94 0.22
C VAL A 32 -5.97 15.51 -0.75
N PRO A 33 -6.97 16.37 -1.03
CA PRO A 33 -8.12 16.01 -1.86
C PRO A 33 -7.75 15.43 -3.24
N GLU A 34 -6.68 15.94 -3.86
CA GLU A 34 -6.20 15.49 -5.16
C GLU A 34 -5.71 14.04 -5.12
N THR A 35 -5.04 13.64 -4.04
CA THR A 35 -4.59 12.26 -3.81
C THR A 35 -5.80 11.34 -3.69
N HIS A 36 -6.81 11.74 -2.93
CA HIS A 36 -8.03 10.94 -2.77
C HIS A 36 -8.73 10.74 -4.11
N ALA A 37 -8.92 11.81 -4.89
CA ALA A 37 -9.56 11.75 -6.20
C ALA A 37 -8.77 10.89 -7.20
N PHE A 38 -7.45 10.93 -7.13
CA PHE A 38 -6.58 10.09 -7.96
C PHE A 38 -6.70 8.61 -7.59
N LEU A 39 -6.58 8.28 -6.30
CA LEU A 39 -6.67 6.90 -5.81
C LEU A 39 -8.02 6.27 -6.10
N ASP A 40 -9.10 7.03 -5.93
CA ASP A 40 -10.45 6.53 -6.20
C ASP A 40 -10.64 6.18 -7.69
N LYS A 41 -10.03 6.95 -8.61
CA LYS A 41 -9.98 6.61 -10.04
C LYS A 41 -9.18 5.33 -10.29
N VAL A 42 -8.04 5.17 -9.62
CA VAL A 42 -7.17 3.99 -9.74
C VAL A 42 -7.89 2.72 -9.26
N MET A 43 -8.55 2.78 -8.10
CA MET A 43 -9.29 1.64 -7.54
C MET A 43 -10.54 1.31 -8.35
N LYS A 44 -11.28 2.34 -8.80
CA LYS A 44 -12.41 2.15 -9.71
C LYS A 44 -12.00 1.48 -11.02
N ALA A 45 -10.85 1.85 -11.59
CA ALA A 45 -10.33 1.20 -12.79
C ALA A 45 -10.01 -0.29 -12.56
N ALA A 46 -9.62 -0.65 -11.33
CA ALA A 46 -9.41 -2.03 -10.89
C ALA A 46 -10.70 -2.75 -10.45
N ASN A 47 -11.88 -2.22 -10.81
CA ASN A 47 -13.20 -2.73 -10.42
C ASN A 47 -13.38 -2.89 -8.90
N ARG A 48 -12.82 -1.95 -8.12
CA ARG A 48 -13.02 -1.90 -6.66
C ARG A 48 -13.88 -0.70 -6.26
N ASP A 49 -14.89 -0.98 -5.45
CA ASP A 49 -15.74 0.02 -4.80
C ASP A 49 -15.10 0.56 -3.52
N GLN A 50 -15.45 1.79 -3.12
CA GLN A 50 -14.94 2.44 -1.90
C GLN A 50 -15.24 1.65 -0.61
N SER A 51 -16.19 0.71 -0.63
CA SER A 51 -16.48 -0.19 0.48
C SER A 51 -15.48 -1.35 0.61
N THR A 52 -14.72 -1.65 -0.44
CA THR A 52 -13.81 -2.81 -0.52
C THR A 52 -12.36 -2.45 -0.22
N TYR A 53 -12.03 -1.16 -0.14
CA TYR A 53 -10.68 -0.71 0.17
C TYR A 53 -10.64 0.44 1.18
N GLU A 54 -9.50 0.56 1.85
CA GLU A 54 -9.24 1.65 2.79
C GLU A 54 -7.94 2.39 2.45
N LYS A 55 -7.92 3.69 2.72
CA LYS A 55 -6.75 4.56 2.56
C LYS A 55 -6.18 4.82 3.95
N LEU A 56 -4.92 4.45 4.15
CA LEU A 56 -4.20 4.60 5.41
C LEU A 56 -3.07 5.60 5.20
N PHE A 57 -3.11 6.69 5.96
CA PHE A 57 -2.14 7.77 5.91
C PHE A 57 -1.24 7.70 7.15
N CYS A 58 0.03 7.39 6.93
CA CYS A 58 1.00 7.05 7.97
C CYS A 58 2.08 8.13 8.06
N SER A 59 2.53 8.46 9.26
CA SER A 59 3.67 9.34 9.51
C SER A 59 5.03 8.66 9.29
N GLY A 60 5.04 7.32 9.21
CA GLY A 60 6.25 6.51 9.03
C GLY A 60 6.83 5.99 10.36
N GLU A 61 6.24 6.40 11.48
CA GLU A 61 6.55 5.88 12.81
C GLU A 61 5.65 4.70 13.20
N GLU A 62 4.60 4.41 12.43
CA GLU A 62 3.65 3.33 12.68
C GLU A 62 4.21 1.96 12.27
N SER A 63 3.84 0.91 13.02
CA SER A 63 4.07 -0.47 12.61
C SER A 63 2.94 -0.89 11.68
N LEU A 64 3.28 -1.33 10.46
CA LEU A 64 2.32 -1.94 9.55
C LEU A 64 2.38 -3.47 9.54
N SER A 65 3.19 -4.05 10.41
CA SER A 65 3.25 -5.50 10.62
C SER A 65 1.87 -6.08 10.95
N ASP A 66 1.05 -5.30 11.65
CA ASP A 66 -0.29 -5.71 12.08
C ASP A 66 -1.26 -5.80 10.90
N LEU A 67 -1.04 -5.06 9.80
CA LEU A 67 -1.80 -5.24 8.56
C LEU A 67 -1.60 -6.64 7.97
N PHE A 68 -0.42 -7.23 8.14
CA PHE A 68 -0.16 -8.60 7.70
C PHE A 68 -0.88 -9.64 8.55
N GLN A 69 -1.41 -9.27 9.71
CA GLN A 69 -2.16 -10.17 10.59
C GLN A 69 -3.68 -10.09 10.37
N ILE A 70 -4.18 -9.13 9.59
CA ILE A 70 -5.61 -8.98 9.32
C ILE A 70 -6.06 -10.01 8.28
N ASP A 71 -6.81 -11.03 8.69
CA ASP A 71 -7.23 -12.15 7.84
C ASP A 71 -8.05 -11.73 6.60
N THR A 72 -8.91 -10.71 6.74
CA THR A 72 -9.74 -10.24 5.62
C THR A 72 -8.94 -9.50 4.55
N LEU A 73 -7.74 -9.05 4.89
CA LEU A 73 -6.91 -8.24 4.01
C LEU A 73 -6.09 -9.13 3.08
N ASN A 74 -6.37 -9.04 1.78
CA ASN A 74 -5.69 -9.82 0.75
C ASN A 74 -4.68 -8.99 -0.03
N TYR A 75 -4.91 -7.67 -0.14
CA TYR A 75 -4.17 -6.79 -1.04
C TYR A 75 -3.62 -5.56 -0.31
N MET A 76 -2.37 -5.21 -0.58
CA MET A 76 -1.74 -4.02 -0.02
C MET A 76 -0.96 -3.27 -1.09
N ILE A 77 -1.20 -1.97 -1.22
CA ILE A 77 -0.46 -1.10 -2.14
C ILE A 77 0.21 0.00 -1.32
N PHE A 78 1.54 0.04 -1.37
CA PHE A 78 2.36 1.03 -0.66
C PHE A 78 2.81 2.12 -1.61
N PHE A 79 2.54 3.38 -1.29
CA PHE A 79 2.90 4.53 -2.11
C PHE A 79 3.98 5.37 -1.45
N GLY A 80 5.19 5.36 -2.03
CA GLY A 80 6.31 6.15 -1.53
C GLY A 80 6.84 5.70 -0.17
N ILE A 81 6.38 4.53 0.30
CA ILE A 81 6.82 3.96 1.57
C ILE A 81 8.00 3.03 1.33
N ARG A 82 9.04 3.18 2.17
CA ARG A 82 10.23 2.33 2.09
C ARG A 82 9.99 1.00 2.82
N PRO A 83 10.35 -0.13 2.21
CA PRO A 83 10.22 -1.47 2.81
C PRO A 83 10.96 -1.61 4.15
N SER A 84 12.07 -0.89 4.32
CA SER A 84 12.83 -0.79 5.58
C SER A 84 11.98 -0.27 6.75
N ASN A 85 10.87 0.41 6.47
CA ASN A 85 9.96 0.90 7.51
C ASN A 85 9.15 -0.25 8.14
N PHE A 86 9.16 -1.44 7.53
CA PHE A 86 8.35 -2.61 7.92
C PHE A 86 9.17 -3.85 8.24
N ASP A 87 10.45 -3.69 8.56
CA ASP A 87 11.36 -4.79 8.91
C ASP A 87 11.41 -5.92 7.86
N LEU A 88 11.04 -5.61 6.62
CA LEU A 88 11.17 -6.54 5.51
C LEU A 88 12.65 -6.70 5.18
N GLN A 89 13.20 -7.90 5.38
CA GLN A 89 14.62 -8.20 5.16
C GLN A 89 15.03 -8.24 3.67
N PHE A 90 14.22 -7.68 2.78
CA PHE A 90 14.47 -7.65 1.35
C PHE A 90 14.11 -6.29 0.75
N HIS A 91 14.70 -5.99 -0.41
CA HIS A 91 14.50 -4.74 -1.13
C HIS A 91 13.53 -4.98 -2.30
N PRO A 92 12.20 -4.88 -2.11
CA PRO A 92 11.26 -5.00 -3.21
C PRO A 92 11.54 -3.92 -4.26
N LYS A 93 11.47 -4.35 -5.52
CA LYS A 93 11.47 -3.46 -6.67
C LYS A 93 10.09 -2.83 -6.76
N ALA A 94 10.04 -1.51 -6.95
CA ALA A 94 8.79 -0.83 -7.22
C ALA A 94 8.10 -1.43 -8.45
N TYR A 95 6.77 -1.38 -8.46
CA TYR A 95 5.89 -1.84 -9.52
C TYR A 95 6.00 -3.34 -9.84
N HIS A 96 6.41 -4.13 -8.86
CA HIS A 96 6.34 -5.59 -8.91
C HIS A 96 5.31 -6.07 -7.89
N SER A 97 4.54 -7.09 -8.27
CA SER A 97 3.66 -7.80 -7.35
C SER A 97 4.48 -8.83 -6.58
N TYR A 98 4.29 -8.85 -5.28
CA TYR A 98 4.87 -9.80 -4.34
C TYR A 98 3.77 -10.57 -3.64
N GLU A 99 4.08 -11.76 -3.16
CA GLU A 99 3.23 -12.49 -2.22
C GLU A 99 4.01 -12.66 -0.92
N ILE A 100 3.46 -12.16 0.18
CA ILE A 100 4.08 -12.23 1.51
C ILE A 100 3.00 -12.63 2.50
N PHE A 101 3.22 -13.72 3.24
CA PHE A 101 2.25 -14.29 4.18
C PHE A 101 0.85 -14.49 3.54
N GLY A 102 0.81 -14.93 2.28
CA GLY A 102 -0.44 -15.14 1.53
C GLY A 102 -1.14 -13.87 1.06
N LYS A 103 -0.56 -12.68 1.29
CA LYS A 103 -1.09 -11.39 0.85
C LYS A 103 -0.36 -10.90 -0.38
N LYS A 104 -1.08 -10.36 -1.36
CA LYS A 104 -0.49 -9.80 -2.57
C LYS A 104 -0.18 -8.31 -2.37
N ILE A 105 1.03 -7.91 -2.73
CA ILE A 105 1.60 -6.62 -2.35
C ILE A 105 2.26 -5.94 -3.52
N VAL A 106 2.03 -4.64 -3.66
CA VAL A 106 2.75 -3.79 -4.63
C VAL A 106 3.35 -2.59 -3.91
N PHE A 107 4.64 -2.36 -4.13
CA PHE A 107 5.32 -1.12 -3.75
C PHE A 107 5.37 -0.18 -4.95
N SER A 108 5.06 1.09 -4.74
CA SER A 108 5.05 2.14 -5.75
C SER A 108 5.89 3.32 -5.28
N GLY A 109 6.26 4.19 -6.21
CA GLY A 109 6.71 5.54 -5.86
C GLY A 109 5.60 6.37 -5.18
N GLY A 110 6.00 7.47 -4.56
CA GLY A 110 5.10 8.43 -3.91
C GLY A 110 4.10 9.05 -4.90
N ILE A 111 2.89 9.33 -4.40
CA ILE A 111 1.80 9.85 -5.23
C ILE A 111 2.13 11.23 -5.80
N ALA A 112 2.79 12.07 -5.01
CA ALA A 112 3.19 13.42 -5.41
C ALA A 112 3.90 13.47 -6.76
N TRP A 113 4.79 12.51 -7.08
CA TRP A 113 5.48 12.47 -8.38
C TRP A 113 4.78 11.56 -9.40
N MET A 114 4.09 10.51 -8.95
CA MET A 114 3.51 9.50 -9.85
C MET A 114 2.32 10.06 -10.62
N LYS A 115 1.57 11.00 -10.02
CA LYS A 115 0.42 11.64 -10.66
C LYS A 115 0.77 12.37 -11.96
N ASP A 116 2.02 12.75 -12.18
CA ASP A 116 2.47 13.48 -13.38
C ASP A 116 3.30 12.62 -14.34
N ARG A 117 3.62 11.38 -13.96
CA ARG A 117 4.48 10.47 -14.75
C ARG A 117 3.67 9.34 -15.37
N ALA A 118 3.38 9.46 -16.66
CA ALA A 118 2.63 8.45 -17.42
C ALA A 118 3.27 7.05 -17.35
N GLU A 119 4.60 6.97 -17.39
CA GLU A 119 5.32 5.69 -17.29
C GLU A 119 5.11 5.00 -15.95
N ASP A 120 5.16 5.75 -14.85
CA ASP A 120 4.99 5.19 -13.51
C ASP A 120 3.54 4.73 -13.27
N LYS A 121 2.56 5.47 -13.80
CA LYS A 121 1.16 5.03 -13.83
C LYS A 121 0.99 3.73 -14.60
N LYS A 122 1.66 3.59 -15.76
CA LYS A 122 1.61 2.38 -16.58
C LYS A 122 2.22 1.18 -15.85
N LYS A 123 3.34 1.38 -15.15
CA LYS A 123 3.99 0.35 -14.34
C LYS A 123 3.12 -0.06 -13.15
N LEU A 124 2.56 0.89 -12.41
CA LEU A 124 1.61 0.61 -11.33
C LEU A 124 0.41 -0.18 -11.84
N TRP A 125 -0.19 0.24 -12.96
CA TRP A 125 -1.31 -0.47 -13.55
C TRP A 125 -0.94 -1.91 -13.95
N GLY A 126 0.25 -2.10 -14.52
CA GLY A 126 0.79 -3.43 -14.81
C GLY A 126 0.86 -4.33 -13.56
N ALA A 127 1.41 -3.80 -12.47
CA ALA A 127 1.50 -4.50 -11.20
C ALA A 127 0.13 -4.81 -10.61
N MET A 128 -0.80 -3.84 -10.64
CA MET A 128 -2.16 -4.01 -10.14
C MET A 128 -2.96 -5.06 -10.92
N LYS A 129 -2.76 -5.16 -12.24
CA LYS A 129 -3.40 -6.22 -13.03
C LYS A 129 -2.97 -7.61 -12.59
N ILE A 130 -1.69 -7.80 -12.30
CA ILE A 130 -1.17 -9.08 -11.79
C ILE A 130 -1.69 -9.31 -10.37
N MET A 131 -1.62 -8.29 -9.52
CA MET A 131 -2.05 -8.37 -8.13
C MET A 131 -3.53 -8.77 -8.02
N PHE A 132 -4.41 -8.09 -8.77
CA PHE A 132 -5.86 -8.30 -8.72
C PHE A 132 -6.39 -9.31 -9.74
N ASP A 133 -5.51 -10.02 -10.46
CA ASP A 133 -5.88 -10.95 -11.54
C ASP A 133 -6.83 -10.32 -12.58
N LEU A 134 -6.62 -9.03 -12.88
CA LEU A 134 -7.43 -8.30 -13.84
C LEU A 134 -7.12 -8.80 -15.25
N PRO A 135 -8.12 -8.83 -16.15
CA PRO A 135 -7.91 -9.20 -17.52
C PRO A 135 -6.85 -8.28 -18.15
N SER A 136 -5.74 -8.89 -18.56
CA SER A 136 -4.86 -8.29 -19.55
C SER A 136 -5.66 -8.31 -20.84
N LYS A 137 -6.15 -7.16 -21.30
CA LYS A 137 -6.89 -7.10 -22.58
C LYS A 137 -6.23 -8.00 -23.63
N GLY A 138 -7.03 -8.89 -24.21
CA GLY A 138 -6.78 -9.45 -25.54
C GLY A 138 -6.94 -8.39 -26.62
#